data_AF-A0A565A4D2-F1
#
_entry.id   AF-A0A565A4D2-F1
#
_cell.length_a   1.000
_cell.length_b   1.000
_cell.length_c   1.000
_cell.angle_alpha   90.00
_cell.angle_beta   90.00
_cell.angle_gamma   90.00
#
_symmetry.space_group_name_H-M   'P 1'
#
loop_
_entity.id
_entity.type
_entity.pdbx_description
1 polymer ?
#
loop_
_entity_poly.entity_id
_entity_poly.type
_entity_poly.pdbx_seq_one_letter_code
_entity_poly.pdbx_strand_id
1 'polypeptide(L)'
;LYFNYMLKDAKNKYSFKCNNTEECYEKMIEQYINDSKSGFDICKAYVKDFTNDTFVILNNLNTLYYNFLDKIVFANSNNPCDAAKECLKIYRPFSEICQKGNNKSFCKVLQNFQAQYNDQMNKVTICNEALKYLPSPYGTNMRIIIISLFIITFAISAIIFILYKCTPCGSYIRPRKKKLNKLWNNEGRHLKLKYPLDKSSKTSSGENYQISYNSAEYSL
;
A
#
# COMPACT_ATOMS: atom_id res chain seq x y z
N LEU A 1 28.14 -10.52 19.66
CA LEU A 1 26.67 -10.63 19.84
C LEU A 1 26.21 -12.09 19.83
N TYR A 2 26.36 -12.82 18.71
CA TYR A 2 25.90 -14.22 18.62
C TYR A 2 26.56 -15.14 19.66
N PHE A 3 27.88 -14.99 19.87
CA PHE A 3 28.60 -15.72 20.93
C PHE A 3 27.98 -15.52 22.33
N ASN A 4 27.70 -14.28 22.72
CA ASN A 4 27.05 -13.98 24.02
C ASN A 4 25.64 -14.59 24.11
N TYR A 5 24.92 -14.68 22.98
CA TYR A 5 23.62 -15.36 22.94
C TYR A 5 23.79 -16.86 23.21
N MET A 6 24.71 -17.51 22.49
CA MET A 6 25.02 -18.93 22.67
C MET A 6 25.48 -19.23 24.10
N LEU A 7 26.29 -18.36 24.69
CA LEU A 7 26.76 -18.52 26.06
C LEU A 7 25.61 -18.40 27.08
N LYS A 8 24.71 -17.42 26.89
CA LYS A 8 23.53 -17.25 27.74
C LYS A 8 22.54 -18.40 27.57
N ASP A 9 22.34 -18.88 26.35
CA ASP A 9 21.52 -20.05 26.05
C ASP A 9 22.07 -21.31 26.73
N ALA A 10 23.37 -21.57 26.57
CA ALA A 10 24.06 -22.69 27.21
C ALA A 10 23.97 -22.60 28.75
N LYS A 11 24.19 -21.41 29.33
CA LYS A 11 24.00 -21.18 30.76
C LYS A 11 22.59 -21.56 31.22
N ASN A 12 21.56 -21.09 30.51
CA ASN A 12 20.17 -21.36 30.85
C ASN A 12 19.81 -22.85 30.69
N LYS A 13 20.39 -23.52 29.69
CA LYS A 13 20.11 -24.92 29.37
C LYS A 13 20.81 -25.90 30.32
N TYR A 14 22.06 -25.62 30.68
CA TYR A 14 22.91 -26.52 31.46
C TYR A 14 23.08 -26.08 32.91
N SER A 15 22.41 -25.00 33.34
CA SER A 15 22.42 -24.49 34.72
C SER A 15 23.82 -24.32 35.30
N PHE A 16 24.73 -23.72 34.53
CA PHE A 16 26.10 -23.48 34.98
C PHE A 16 26.11 -22.65 36.28
N LYS A 17 27.02 -22.99 37.20
CA LYS A 17 27.23 -22.29 38.48
C LYS A 17 27.98 -20.96 38.26
N CYS A 18 27.35 -20.01 37.60
CA CYS A 18 27.86 -18.65 37.37
C CYS A 18 26.70 -17.65 37.34
N ASN A 19 26.91 -16.43 37.84
CA ASN A 19 25.83 -15.46 38.04
C ASN A 19 25.41 -14.78 36.74
N ASN A 20 26.34 -14.47 35.85
CA ASN A 20 26.11 -13.82 34.57
C ASN A 20 27.02 -14.40 33.47
N THR A 21 26.80 -14.01 32.22
CA THR A 21 27.59 -14.51 31.07
C THR A 21 29.08 -14.18 31.16
N GLU A 22 29.46 -13.07 31.79
CA GLU A 22 30.87 -12.70 31.96
C GLU A 22 31.58 -13.67 32.91
N GLU A 23 31.00 -13.92 34.08
CA GLU A 23 31.53 -14.90 35.04
C GLU A 23 31.55 -16.32 34.45
N CYS A 24 30.52 -16.70 33.68
CA CYS A 24 30.51 -18.00 33.01
C CYS A 24 31.68 -18.13 32.02
N TYR A 25 31.97 -17.06 31.28
CA TYR A 25 33.05 -17.04 30.31
C TYR A 25 34.43 -17.08 30.98
N GLU A 26 34.62 -16.34 32.07
CA GLU A 26 35.87 -16.36 32.84
C GLU A 26 36.16 -17.76 33.38
N LYS A 27 35.17 -18.43 33.99
CA LYS A 27 35.30 -19.82 34.45
C LYS A 27 35.62 -20.78 33.31
N MET A 28 35.03 -20.58 32.13
CA MET A 28 35.37 -21.38 30.95
C MET A 28 36.82 -21.18 30.53
N ILE A 29 37.33 -19.94 30.51
CA ILE A 29 38.73 -19.65 30.19
C ILE A 29 39.67 -20.28 31.21
N GLU A 30 39.39 -20.13 32.52
CA GLU A 30 40.22 -20.71 33.58
C GLU A 30 40.38 -22.22 33.39
N GLN A 31 39.26 -22.92 33.14
CA GLN A 31 39.31 -24.35 32.87
C GLN A 31 40.11 -24.67 31.59
N TYR A 32 39.96 -23.86 30.55
CA TYR A 32 40.65 -24.05 29.27
C TYR A 32 42.18 -23.84 29.38
N ILE A 33 42.60 -22.87 30.19
CA ILE A 33 44.02 -22.61 30.50
C ILE A 33 44.59 -23.77 31.34
N ASN A 34 43.84 -24.27 32.31
CA ASN A 34 44.26 -25.43 33.12
C ASN A 34 44.48 -26.69 32.26
N ASP A 35 43.70 -26.84 31.18
CA ASP A 35 43.89 -27.87 30.17
C ASP A 35 45.09 -27.61 29.22
N SER A 36 45.92 -26.59 29.49
CA SER A 36 47.06 -26.17 28.67
C SER A 36 46.71 -25.75 27.24
N LYS A 37 45.48 -25.25 27.02
CA LYS A 37 45.02 -24.76 25.72
C LYS A 37 45.01 -23.22 25.72
N SER A 38 45.27 -22.62 24.56
CA SER A 38 45.32 -21.15 24.37
C SER A 38 44.37 -20.68 23.27
N GLY A 39 44.13 -19.36 23.21
CA GLY A 39 43.38 -18.71 22.13
C GLY A 39 41.86 -18.61 22.36
N PHE A 40 41.36 -19.05 23.53
CA PHE A 40 39.94 -18.90 23.88
C PHE A 40 39.60 -17.57 24.55
N ASP A 41 40.59 -16.77 24.93
CA ASP A 41 40.44 -15.47 25.59
C ASP A 41 40.14 -14.31 24.62
N ILE A 42 40.19 -14.55 23.30
CA ILE A 42 39.97 -13.55 22.25
C ILE A 42 38.61 -12.84 22.39
N CYS A 43 37.58 -13.53 22.90
CA CYS A 43 36.26 -12.95 23.07
C CYS A 43 36.12 -12.10 24.35
N LYS A 44 37.13 -12.03 25.23
CA LYS A 44 37.02 -11.42 26.57
C LYS A 44 36.55 -9.97 26.54
N ALA A 45 37.07 -9.17 25.61
CA ALA A 45 36.68 -7.78 25.44
C ALA A 45 35.25 -7.58 24.89
N TYR A 46 34.63 -8.66 24.37
CA TYR A 46 33.32 -8.61 23.70
C TYR A 46 32.21 -9.33 24.50
N VAL A 47 32.57 -10.01 25.60
CA VAL A 47 31.58 -10.64 26.47
C VAL A 47 30.84 -9.57 27.24
N LYS A 48 29.52 -9.61 27.12
CA LYS A 48 28.63 -8.66 27.78
C LYS A 48 27.31 -9.36 28.04
N ASP A 49 26.77 -9.17 29.24
CA ASP A 49 25.43 -9.67 29.55
C ASP A 49 24.37 -8.91 28.76
N PHE A 50 23.35 -9.64 28.36
CA PHE A 50 22.21 -9.11 27.66
C PHE A 50 21.08 -8.82 28.65
N THR A 51 20.31 -7.78 28.36
CA THR A 51 18.97 -7.68 28.94
C THR A 51 18.16 -8.93 28.55
N ASN A 52 17.24 -9.36 29.40
CA ASN A 52 16.37 -10.50 29.09
C ASN A 52 15.61 -10.29 27.78
N ASP A 53 15.17 -9.06 27.49
CA ASP A 53 14.49 -8.72 26.24
C ASP A 53 15.35 -9.02 25.00
N THR A 54 16.64 -8.65 25.05
CA THR A 54 17.57 -8.91 23.95
C THR A 54 17.78 -10.42 23.77
N PHE A 55 17.90 -11.16 24.86
CA PHE A 55 18.03 -12.62 24.81
C PHE A 55 16.78 -13.27 24.21
N VAL A 56 15.58 -12.86 24.65
CA VAL A 56 14.31 -13.38 24.13
C VAL A 56 14.21 -13.15 22.62
N ILE A 57 14.56 -11.95 22.12
CA ILE A 57 14.56 -11.65 20.68
C ILE A 57 15.54 -12.55 19.92
N LEU A 58 16.78 -12.69 20.42
CA LEU A 58 17.81 -13.52 19.77
C LEU A 58 17.43 -15.00 19.78
N ASN A 59 16.89 -15.50 20.89
CA ASN A 59 16.44 -16.87 21.03
C ASN A 59 15.32 -17.21 20.04
N ASN A 60 14.39 -16.28 19.92
CA ASN A 60 13.27 -16.38 19.00
C ASN A 60 13.71 -16.34 17.53
N LEU A 61 14.67 -15.48 17.18
CA LEU A 61 15.28 -15.47 15.84
C LEU A 61 16.02 -16.78 15.57
N ASN A 62 16.78 -17.29 16.53
CA ASN A 62 17.48 -18.55 16.41
C ASN A 62 16.50 -19.72 16.22
N THR A 63 15.40 -19.72 16.98
CA THR A 63 14.29 -20.69 16.86
C THR A 63 13.67 -20.64 15.47
N LEU A 64 13.45 -19.44 14.93
CA LEU A 64 12.88 -19.24 13.60
C LEU A 64 13.84 -19.76 12.51
N TYR A 65 15.13 -19.43 12.57
CA TYR A 65 16.13 -19.93 11.63
C TYR A 65 16.32 -21.44 11.73
N TYR A 66 16.41 -21.99 12.93
CA TYR A 66 16.58 -23.43 13.15
C TYR A 66 15.35 -24.21 12.69
N ASN A 67 14.15 -23.82 13.11
CA ASN A 67 12.91 -24.49 12.69
C ASN A 67 12.63 -24.36 11.19
N PHE A 68 13.07 -23.28 10.55
CA PHE A 68 12.81 -23.08 9.12
C PHE A 68 13.89 -23.71 8.23
N LEU A 69 15.16 -23.37 8.42
CA LEU A 69 16.23 -23.87 7.56
C LEU A 69 16.40 -25.39 7.74
N ASP A 70 16.43 -25.88 8.97
CA ASP A 70 16.70 -27.30 9.22
C ASP A 70 15.53 -28.19 8.73
N LYS A 71 14.28 -27.82 9.06
CA LYS A 71 13.11 -28.65 8.70
C LYS A 71 12.67 -28.55 7.25
N ILE A 72 12.84 -27.42 6.57
CA ILE A 72 12.40 -27.25 5.16
C ILE A 72 13.53 -27.48 4.16
N VAL A 73 14.73 -26.95 4.43
CA VAL A 73 15.84 -27.00 3.46
C VAL A 73 16.60 -28.33 3.54
N PHE A 74 16.78 -28.90 4.73
CA PHE A 74 17.68 -30.05 4.93
C PHE A 74 16.97 -31.36 5.25
N ALA A 75 15.80 -31.34 5.90
CA ALA A 75 15.18 -32.56 6.41
C ALA A 75 14.37 -33.39 5.39
N ASN A 76 14.28 -33.01 4.10
CA ASN A 76 13.38 -33.68 3.14
C ASN A 76 12.00 -33.92 3.76
N SER A 77 11.41 -32.88 4.39
CA SER A 77 10.12 -33.08 5.06
C SER A 77 9.14 -33.65 4.03
N ASN A 78 8.53 -34.79 4.35
CA ASN A 78 7.50 -35.41 3.51
C ASN A 78 6.31 -34.46 3.26
N ASN A 79 6.25 -33.31 3.94
CA ASN A 79 5.27 -32.26 3.71
C ASN A 79 5.83 -30.83 3.97
N PRO A 80 6.46 -30.17 2.97
CA PRO A 80 6.97 -28.80 3.09
C PRO A 80 5.88 -27.78 3.44
N CYS A 81 4.61 -28.08 3.13
CA CYS A 81 3.50 -27.17 3.40
C CYS A 81 3.15 -27.12 4.90
N ASP A 82 3.34 -28.20 5.64
CA ASP A 82 3.09 -28.20 7.08
C ASP A 82 4.19 -27.46 7.83
N ALA A 83 5.44 -27.63 7.42
CA ALA A 83 6.55 -26.84 7.95
C ALA A 83 6.37 -25.34 7.64
N ALA A 84 5.87 -24.99 6.44
CA ALA A 84 5.53 -23.62 6.09
C ALA A 84 4.44 -23.03 7.02
N LYS A 85 3.41 -23.83 7.38
CA LYS A 85 2.38 -23.42 8.35
C LYS A 85 2.97 -23.17 9.73
N GLU A 86 3.87 -24.04 10.21
CA GLU A 86 4.57 -23.84 11.49
C GLU A 86 5.41 -22.56 11.47
N CYS A 87 6.18 -22.34 10.40
CA CYS A 87 6.98 -21.14 10.23
C CYS A 87 6.11 -19.88 10.27
N LEU A 88 4.96 -19.87 9.60
CA LEU A 88 4.04 -18.73 9.60
C LEU A 88 3.51 -18.41 11.00
N LYS A 89 3.19 -19.44 11.82
CA LYS A 89 2.75 -19.28 13.21
C LYS A 89 3.82 -18.59 14.07
N ILE A 90 5.08 -18.97 13.89
CA ILE A 90 6.22 -18.40 14.64
C ILE A 90 6.55 -16.99 14.11
N TYR A 91 6.53 -16.78 12.79
CA TYR A 91 6.93 -15.51 12.17
C TYR A 91 5.94 -14.37 12.45
N ARG A 92 4.63 -14.63 12.50
CA ARG A 92 3.60 -13.59 12.68
C ARG A 92 3.84 -12.69 13.90
N PRO A 93 4.04 -13.23 15.13
CA PRO A 93 4.38 -12.41 16.29
C PRO A 93 5.61 -11.52 16.09
N PHE A 94 6.65 -11.99 15.39
CA PHE A 94 7.84 -11.17 15.12
C PHE A 94 7.58 -10.04 14.14
N SER A 95 6.77 -10.30 13.11
CA SER A 95 6.31 -9.24 12.20
C SER A 95 5.56 -8.16 12.98
N GLU A 96 4.67 -8.53 13.91
CA GLU A 96 3.97 -7.55 14.76
C GLU A 96 4.91 -6.76 15.67
N ILE A 97 5.90 -7.41 16.28
CA ILE A 97 6.92 -6.74 17.10
C ILE A 97 7.71 -5.74 16.25
N CYS A 98 8.08 -6.11 15.02
CA CYS A 98 8.76 -5.19 14.11
C CYS A 98 7.86 -4.00 13.73
N GLN A 99 6.57 -4.23 13.42
CA GLN A 99 5.63 -3.17 13.03
C GLN A 99 5.38 -2.17 14.16
N LYS A 100 5.27 -2.65 15.41
CA LYS A 100 5.01 -1.82 16.59
C LYS A 100 6.28 -1.19 17.17
N GLY A 101 7.43 -1.82 16.94
CA GLY A 101 8.72 -1.39 17.46
C GLY A 101 9.43 -0.35 16.58
N ASN A 102 10.52 0.23 17.10
CA ASN A 102 11.40 1.12 16.35
C ASN A 102 12.72 0.43 15.91
N ASN A 103 12.87 -0.87 16.20
CA ASN A 103 14.14 -1.58 16.01
C ASN A 103 14.34 -1.95 14.53
N LYS A 104 14.87 -0.98 13.77
CA LYS A 104 15.14 -1.13 12.33
C LYS A 104 16.04 -2.31 12.02
N SER A 105 17.04 -2.59 12.85
CA SER A 105 17.94 -3.74 12.68
C SER A 105 17.20 -5.07 12.80
N PHE A 106 16.33 -5.21 13.80
CA PHE A 106 15.50 -6.40 13.96
C PHE A 106 14.57 -6.61 12.76
N CYS A 107 13.89 -5.55 12.33
CA CYS A 107 13.05 -5.56 11.13
C CYS A 107 13.84 -5.96 9.88
N LYS A 108 15.09 -5.50 9.75
CA LYS A 108 15.95 -5.87 8.62
C LYS A 108 16.32 -7.36 8.63
N VAL A 109 16.59 -7.93 9.82
CA VAL A 109 16.82 -9.37 9.96
C VAL A 109 15.59 -10.18 9.53
N LEU A 110 14.38 -9.76 9.94
CA LEU A 110 13.14 -10.41 9.51
C LEU A 110 12.88 -10.28 8.01
N GLN A 111 13.19 -9.11 7.42
CA GLN A 111 13.08 -8.92 5.97
C GLN A 111 14.02 -9.86 5.21
N ASN A 112 15.25 -10.03 5.68
CA ASN A 112 16.21 -10.94 5.06
C ASN A 112 15.74 -12.40 5.18
N PHE A 113 15.19 -12.78 6.34
CA PHE A 113 14.59 -14.10 6.52
C PHE A 113 13.39 -14.32 5.59
N GLN A 114 12.48 -13.35 5.50
CA GLN A 114 11.33 -13.39 4.59
C GLN A 114 11.79 -13.60 3.13
N ALA A 115 12.82 -12.88 2.68
CA ALA A 115 13.33 -13.04 1.33
C ALA A 115 13.83 -14.47 1.07
N GLN A 116 14.60 -15.03 2.01
CA GLN A 116 15.08 -16.42 1.92
C GLN A 116 13.92 -17.42 1.93
N TYR A 117 12.96 -17.24 2.83
CA TYR A 117 11.76 -18.07 2.89
C TYR A 117 11.02 -18.09 1.55
N ASN A 118 10.72 -16.91 1.03
CA ASN A 118 9.91 -16.76 -0.17
C ASN A 118 10.63 -17.37 -1.38
N ASP A 119 11.94 -17.16 -1.51
CA ASP A 119 12.75 -17.78 -2.57
C ASP A 119 12.68 -19.31 -2.53
N GLN A 120 12.80 -19.91 -1.34
CA GLN A 120 12.73 -21.36 -1.19
C GLN A 120 11.32 -21.89 -1.47
N MET A 121 10.29 -21.28 -0.89
CA MET A 121 8.92 -21.74 -1.06
C MET A 121 8.36 -21.52 -2.47
N ASN A 122 8.89 -20.55 -3.22
CA ASN A 122 8.55 -20.37 -4.63
C ASN A 122 8.96 -21.56 -5.51
N LYS A 123 9.97 -22.33 -5.09
CA LYS A 123 10.38 -23.57 -5.76
C LYS A 123 9.46 -24.74 -5.43
N VAL A 124 8.66 -24.63 -4.37
CA VAL A 124 7.71 -25.66 -3.92
C VAL A 124 6.37 -25.50 -4.64
N THR A 125 6.03 -26.46 -5.50
CA THR A 125 4.82 -26.38 -6.35
C THR A 125 3.55 -26.88 -5.67
N ILE A 126 3.68 -27.73 -4.64
CA ILE A 126 2.55 -28.42 -4.00
C ILE A 126 1.81 -27.59 -2.93
N CYS A 127 2.37 -26.47 -2.50
CA CYS A 127 1.79 -25.65 -1.43
C CYS A 127 0.93 -24.52 -1.98
N ASN A 128 -0.12 -24.19 -1.24
CA ASN A 128 -0.96 -23.02 -1.49
C ASN A 128 -0.12 -21.73 -1.54
N GLU A 129 -0.51 -20.80 -2.43
CA GLU A 129 0.20 -19.54 -2.64
C GLU A 129 0.37 -18.72 -1.34
N ALA A 130 -0.62 -18.74 -0.46
CA ALA A 130 -0.57 -18.05 0.83
C ALA A 130 0.53 -18.58 1.77
N LEU A 131 1.04 -19.79 1.55
CA LEU A 131 2.16 -20.37 2.29
C LEU A 131 3.50 -20.06 1.63
N LYS A 132 3.53 -19.55 0.39
CA LYS A 132 4.77 -19.21 -0.30
C LYS A 132 5.36 -17.87 0.12
N TYR A 133 4.53 -16.99 0.68
CA TYR A 133 4.95 -15.65 1.07
C TYR A 133 4.67 -15.39 2.54
N LEU A 134 5.72 -15.03 3.29
CA LEU A 134 5.55 -14.45 4.62
C LEU A 134 5.06 -13.00 4.51
N PRO A 135 4.30 -12.49 5.49
CA PRO A 135 3.88 -11.10 5.51
C PRO A 135 5.07 -10.15 5.69
N SER A 136 4.97 -8.95 5.12
CA SER A 136 5.98 -7.90 5.30
C SER A 136 6.22 -7.62 6.79
N PRO A 137 7.48 -7.59 7.25
CA PRO A 137 7.79 -7.19 8.63
C PRO A 137 7.48 -5.71 8.88
N TYR A 138 7.46 -4.88 7.84
CA TYR A 138 7.08 -3.46 7.95
C TYR A 138 5.58 -3.22 7.88
N GLY A 139 4.79 -4.31 7.81
CA GLY A 139 3.36 -4.25 7.62
C GLY A 139 2.97 -3.75 6.24
N THR A 140 1.66 -3.60 6.05
CA THR A 140 1.07 -3.05 4.83
C THR A 140 0.97 -1.55 5.01
N ASN A 141 1.68 -0.78 4.19
CA ASN A 141 1.61 0.68 4.26
C ASN A 141 0.27 1.14 3.67
N MET A 142 -0.76 1.21 4.52
CA MET A 142 -2.11 1.62 4.13
C MET A 142 -2.13 2.96 3.40
N ARG A 143 -1.20 3.87 3.74
CA ARG A 143 -1.05 5.15 3.05
C ARG A 143 -0.66 4.95 1.59
N ILE A 144 0.27 4.04 1.29
CA ILE A 144 0.67 3.71 -0.08
C ILE A 144 -0.49 3.07 -0.84
N ILE A 145 -1.23 2.15 -0.21
CA ILE A 145 -2.42 1.53 -0.83
C ILE A 145 -3.46 2.60 -1.19
N ILE A 146 -3.80 3.47 -0.23
CA ILE A 146 -4.74 4.56 -0.44
C ILE A 146 -4.27 5.48 -1.56
N ILE A 147 -3.01 5.91 -1.54
CA ILE A 147 -2.42 6.75 -2.61
C ILE A 147 -2.50 6.03 -3.95
N SER A 148 -2.17 4.75 -4.02
CA SER A 148 -2.22 3.98 -5.26
C SER A 148 -3.65 3.88 -5.82
N LEU A 149 -4.64 3.66 -4.96
CA LEU A 149 -6.07 3.67 -5.33
C LEU A 149 -6.50 5.03 -5.89
N PHE A 150 -6.10 6.13 -5.24
CA PHE A 150 -6.38 7.47 -5.72
C PHE A 150 -5.74 7.76 -7.09
N ILE A 151 -4.48 7.35 -7.28
CA ILE A 151 -3.77 7.53 -8.56
C ILE A 151 -4.49 6.76 -9.68
N ILE A 152 -4.85 5.50 -9.43
CA ILE A 152 -5.57 4.67 -10.41
C ILE A 152 -6.92 5.31 -10.77
N THR A 153 -7.67 5.75 -9.76
CA THR A 153 -8.98 6.40 -9.96
C THR A 153 -8.84 7.70 -10.77
N PHE A 154 -7.84 8.52 -10.44
CA PHE A 154 -7.55 9.75 -11.16
C PHE A 154 -7.12 9.50 -12.61
N ALA A 155 -6.28 8.50 -12.84
CA ALA A 155 -5.86 8.10 -14.19
C ALA A 155 -7.05 7.65 -15.04
N ILE A 156 -7.94 6.81 -14.50
CA ILE A 156 -9.16 6.37 -15.19
C ILE A 156 -10.05 7.58 -15.52
N SER A 157 -10.28 8.49 -14.56
CA SER A 157 -11.06 9.71 -14.77
C SER A 157 -10.47 10.59 -15.88
N ALA A 158 -9.14 10.78 -15.88
CA ALA A 158 -8.44 11.55 -16.90
C ALA A 158 -8.56 10.89 -18.29
N ILE A 159 -8.42 9.56 -18.38
CA ILE A 159 -8.62 8.81 -19.63
C ILE A 159 -10.05 8.99 -20.13
N ILE A 160 -11.06 8.84 -19.26
CA ILE A 160 -12.47 9.06 -19.63
C ILE A 160 -12.69 10.49 -20.10
N PHE A 161 -12.12 11.49 -19.43
CA PHE A 161 -12.24 12.90 -19.82
C PHE A 161 -11.61 13.18 -21.18
N ILE A 162 -10.43 12.62 -21.45
CA ILE A 162 -9.77 12.71 -22.75
C ILE A 162 -10.60 12.00 -23.80
N LEU A 163 -11.08 10.78 -23.55
CA LEU A 163 -11.97 10.06 -24.45
C LEU A 163 -13.27 10.82 -24.69
N TYR A 164 -13.89 11.43 -23.69
CA TYR A 164 -15.09 12.24 -23.85
C TYR A 164 -14.84 13.47 -24.73
N LYS A 165 -13.65 14.09 -24.60
CA LYS A 165 -13.25 15.26 -25.39
C LYS A 165 -12.80 14.89 -26.82
N CYS A 166 -12.15 13.74 -26.99
CA CYS A 166 -11.56 13.26 -28.26
C CYS A 166 -12.50 12.34 -29.05
N THR A 167 -13.50 11.72 -28.41
CA THR A 167 -14.59 11.02 -29.10
C THR A 167 -15.48 12.10 -29.70
N PRO A 168 -15.57 12.22 -31.04
CA PRO A 168 -16.26 13.33 -31.66
C PRO A 168 -17.78 13.07 -31.65
N CYS A 169 -18.39 12.98 -30.46
CA CYS A 169 -19.83 13.30 -30.35
C CYS A 169 -20.09 14.76 -30.80
N GLY A 170 -19.05 15.59 -30.85
CA GLY A 170 -19.07 16.92 -31.48
C GLY A 170 -19.33 16.91 -32.99
N SER A 171 -18.93 15.88 -33.75
CA SER A 171 -19.22 15.79 -35.19
C SER A 171 -20.63 15.28 -35.50
N TYR A 172 -21.29 14.58 -34.56
CA TYR A 172 -22.69 14.17 -34.67
C TYR A 172 -23.69 15.23 -34.20
N ILE A 173 -23.33 16.05 -33.21
CA ILE A 173 -24.23 17.09 -32.67
C ILE A 173 -24.22 18.36 -33.53
N ARG A 174 -23.08 18.73 -34.15
CA ARG A 174 -22.95 19.96 -34.95
C ARG A 174 -23.84 19.98 -36.22
N PRO A 175 -24.00 18.88 -36.98
CA PRO A 175 -24.94 18.80 -38.09
C PRO A 175 -26.39 18.86 -37.62
N ARG A 176 -26.71 18.21 -36.49
CA ARG A 176 -28.07 18.15 -35.93
C ARG A 176 -28.54 19.53 -35.45
N LYS A 177 -27.67 20.31 -34.81
CA LYS A 177 -27.93 21.73 -34.48
C LYS A 177 -28.10 22.61 -35.72
N LYS A 178 -27.27 22.45 -36.76
CA LYS A 178 -27.44 23.17 -38.04
C LYS A 178 -28.75 22.81 -38.75
N LYS A 179 -29.18 21.55 -38.69
CA LYS A 179 -30.43 21.06 -39.29
C LYS A 179 -31.65 21.61 -38.54
N LEU A 180 -31.61 21.68 -37.21
CA LEU A 180 -32.67 22.27 -36.38
C LEU A 180 -32.79 23.79 -36.56
N ASN A 181 -31.66 24.53 -36.60
CA ASN A 181 -31.68 25.97 -36.91
C ASN A 181 -32.23 26.28 -38.31
N LYS A 182 -31.98 25.41 -39.30
CA LYS A 182 -32.58 25.55 -40.64
C LYS A 182 -34.10 25.34 -40.62
N LEU A 183 -34.61 24.43 -39.79
CA LEU A 183 -36.05 24.19 -39.63
C LEU A 183 -36.73 25.38 -38.95
N TRP A 184 -36.18 25.92 -37.85
CA TRP A 184 -36.72 27.12 -37.20
C TRP A 184 -36.65 28.38 -38.08
N ASN A 185 -35.57 28.58 -38.85
CA ASN A 185 -35.51 29.69 -39.81
C ASN A 185 -36.47 29.52 -41.00
N ASN A 186 -36.90 28.30 -41.32
CA ASN A 186 -37.92 28.05 -42.34
C ASN A 186 -39.34 28.31 -41.79
N GLU A 187 -39.64 27.92 -40.55
CA GLU A 187 -40.90 28.23 -39.86
C GLU A 187 -41.10 29.75 -39.71
N GLY A 188 -40.05 30.48 -39.29
CA GLY A 188 -40.10 31.94 -39.20
C GLY A 188 -40.29 32.66 -40.54
N ARG A 189 -39.87 32.04 -41.65
CA ARG A 189 -40.15 32.55 -43.02
C ARG A 189 -41.56 32.24 -43.49
N HIS A 190 -42.11 31.08 -43.11
CA HIS A 190 -43.49 30.70 -43.44
C HIS A 190 -44.52 31.58 -42.70
N LEU A 191 -44.21 32.00 -41.47
CA LEU A 191 -45.01 32.98 -40.71
C LEU A 191 -44.96 34.39 -41.32
N LYS A 192 -43.82 34.80 -41.89
CA LYS A 192 -43.68 36.11 -42.59
C LYS A 192 -44.38 36.18 -43.95
N LEU A 193 -44.57 35.04 -44.63
CA LEU A 193 -45.25 34.99 -45.94
C LEU A 193 -46.78 34.93 -45.84
N LYS A 194 -47.35 34.72 -44.65
CA LYS A 194 -48.81 34.62 -44.45
C LYS A 194 -49.53 35.97 -44.29
N TYR A 195 -48.80 37.09 -44.26
CA TYR A 195 -49.35 38.44 -44.25
C TYR A 195 -48.85 39.25 -45.46
N PRO A 196 -49.58 39.28 -46.58
CA PRO A 196 -49.43 40.32 -47.59
C PRO A 196 -50.75 41.10 -47.78
N LEU A 197 -50.82 42.33 -47.27
CA LEU A 197 -51.73 43.41 -47.70
C LEU A 197 -51.33 44.65 -46.87
N ASP A 198 -51.08 45.84 -47.38
CA ASP A 198 -51.12 46.36 -48.74
C ASP A 198 -50.32 47.67 -48.69
N LYS A 199 -49.49 47.95 -49.70
CA LYS A 199 -48.83 49.24 -49.84
C LYS A 199 -49.37 49.88 -51.11
N SER A 200 -50.37 50.75 -50.96
CA SER A 200 -50.71 51.71 -52.02
C SER A 200 -50.47 53.13 -51.53
N SER A 201 -49.65 53.81 -52.34
CA SER A 201 -49.20 55.19 -52.27
C SER A 201 -50.32 56.22 -52.40
N LYS A 202 -50.19 57.40 -51.76
CA LYS A 202 -50.12 58.71 -52.44
C LYS A 202 -50.06 59.93 -51.48
N THR A 203 -49.11 60.81 -51.82
CA THR A 203 -49.13 62.31 -51.80
C THR A 203 -49.45 63.11 -50.53
N SER A 204 -48.43 63.87 -50.13
CA SER A 204 -48.38 65.30 -49.73
C SER A 204 -49.47 65.96 -48.89
N SER A 205 -48.95 66.74 -47.95
CA SER A 205 -49.44 68.02 -47.43
C SER A 205 -50.29 67.98 -46.17
N GLY A 206 -49.82 68.77 -45.20
CA GLY A 206 -50.52 69.41 -44.08
C GLY A 206 -51.71 68.71 -43.45
N GLU A 207 -51.62 68.43 -42.16
CA GLU A 207 -52.31 69.25 -41.16
C GLU A 207 -51.99 68.78 -39.74
N ASN A 208 -51.74 69.77 -38.88
CA ASN A 208 -51.60 69.63 -37.44
C ASN A 208 -52.95 69.30 -36.81
N TYR A 209 -52.99 68.33 -35.90
CA TYR A 209 -53.91 68.39 -34.78
C TYR A 209 -53.26 67.81 -33.51
N GLN A 210 -53.04 68.71 -32.55
CA GLN A 210 -52.83 68.43 -31.13
C GLN A 210 -54.18 68.16 -30.44
N ILE A 211 -54.11 67.90 -29.12
CA ILE A 211 -55.15 67.93 -28.06
C ILE A 211 -55.41 66.50 -27.55
N SER A 212 -54.96 66.01 -26.38
CA SER A 212 -54.89 66.44 -24.96
C SER A 212 -56.06 65.92 -24.09
N TYR A 213 -55.66 65.11 -23.08
CA TYR A 213 -56.27 64.72 -21.78
C TYR A 213 -57.75 65.00 -21.44
N ASN A 214 -58.44 64.01 -20.84
CA ASN A 214 -58.70 63.94 -19.38
C ASN A 214 -59.52 62.69 -18.94
N SER A 215 -59.38 62.36 -17.66
CA SER A 215 -59.97 61.24 -16.90
C SER A 215 -61.47 61.42 -16.56
N ALA A 216 -62.19 60.31 -16.36
CA ALA A 216 -63.27 60.21 -15.36
C ALA A 216 -63.57 58.74 -15.00
N GLU A 217 -63.70 58.51 -13.69
CA GLU A 217 -64.27 57.34 -13.02
C GLU A 217 -65.70 57.04 -13.48
N TYR A 218 -66.12 55.78 -13.32
CA TYR A 218 -67.45 55.47 -12.77
C TYR A 218 -67.41 54.17 -11.97
N SER A 219 -67.96 54.26 -10.76
CA SER A 219 -68.33 53.17 -9.87
C SER A 219 -69.85 52.92 -9.94
N LEU A 220 -70.23 51.65 -9.83
CA LEU A 220 -71.33 51.15 -9.00
C LEU A 220 -71.11 49.66 -8.73
#